data_AF-A0A2V9MXI1-F1
#
_entry.id   AF-A0A2V9MXI1-F1
#
_cell.length_a   1.000
_cell.length_b   1.000
_cell.length_c   1.000
_cell.angle_alpha   90.00
_cell.angle_beta   90.00
_cell.angle_gamma   90.00
#
_symmetry.space_group_name_H-M   'P 1'
#
loop_
_entity.id
_entity.type
_entity.pdbx_description
1 polymer ?
#
loop_
_entity_poly.entity_id
_entity_poly.type
_entity_poly.pdbx_seq_one_letter_code
_entity_poly.pdbx_strand_id
1 'polypeptide(L)'
;MLYMLMELAMWSGAVPIARNPIELVVVKGARKRIRKPRNLTVDEFQKLYTELREPFRTIALLCVCFGLRISECLALQWSDLDRLNSKLRIERGIVEQNVDDVKTDGSRRSLTVANELMQRLELWK
;
A
#
# COMPACT_ATOMS: atom_id res chain seq x y z
N MET A 1 -14.07 6.13 -12.73
CA MET A 1 -14.58 7.49 -12.41
C MET A 1 -15.46 8.02 -13.54
N LEU A 2 -14.96 8.13 -14.78
CA LEU A 2 -15.75 8.63 -15.92
C LEU A 2 -17.04 7.82 -16.20
N TYR A 3 -16.96 6.49 -16.12
CA TYR A 3 -18.13 5.60 -16.28
C TYR A 3 -19.27 5.96 -15.32
N MET A 4 -18.97 6.08 -14.02
CA MET A 4 -19.97 6.40 -12.98
C MET A 4 -20.56 7.80 -13.15
N LEU A 5 -19.77 8.76 -13.62
CA LEU A 5 -20.26 10.11 -13.92
C LEU A 5 -21.31 10.10 -15.03
N MET A 6 -21.10 9.28 -16.07
CA MET A 6 -22.04 9.18 -17.18
C MET A 6 -23.33 8.46 -16.77
N GLU A 7 -23.23 7.42 -15.94
CA GLU A 7 -24.40 6.77 -15.32
C GLU A 7 -25.20 7.77 -14.48
N LEU A 8 -24.53 8.55 -13.64
CA LEU A 8 -25.18 9.55 -12.80
C LEU A 8 -25.83 10.65 -13.65
N ALA A 9 -25.19 11.10 -14.73
CA ALA A 9 -25.73 12.12 -15.62
C ALA A 9 -26.97 11.63 -16.40
N MET A 10 -27.00 10.34 -16.78
CA MET A 10 -28.19 9.72 -17.36
C MET A 10 -29.30 9.58 -16.33
N TRP A 11 -28.96 9.17 -15.11
CA TRP A 11 -29.91 9.04 -14.00
C TRP A 11 -30.52 10.40 -13.59
N SER A 12 -29.72 11.46 -13.55
CA SER A 12 -30.17 12.82 -13.22
C SER A 12 -30.93 13.52 -14.36
N GLY A 13 -31.00 12.90 -15.54
CA GLY A 13 -31.63 13.48 -16.74
C GLY A 13 -30.81 14.59 -17.40
N ALA A 14 -29.57 14.83 -16.96
CA ALA A 14 -28.67 15.79 -17.60
C ALA A 14 -28.28 15.38 -19.03
N VAL A 15 -28.31 14.06 -19.31
CA VAL A 15 -28.21 13.49 -20.66
C VAL A 15 -29.27 12.42 -20.86
N PRO A 16 -29.71 12.15 -22.11
CA PRO A 16 -30.68 11.09 -22.39
C PRO A 16 -30.17 9.71 -21.95
N ILE A 17 -31.09 8.87 -21.48
CA ILE A 17 -30.78 7.47 -21.15
C ILE A 17 -30.43 6.74 -22.45
N ALA A 18 -29.18 6.30 -22.54
CA ALA A 18 -28.63 5.56 -23.66
C ALA A 18 -27.56 4.59 -23.18
N ARG A 19 -26.96 3.82 -24.09
CA ARG A 19 -25.79 3.02 -23.73
C ARG A 19 -24.64 3.93 -23.33
N ASN A 20 -24.02 3.65 -22.20
CA ASN A 20 -22.87 4.43 -21.72
C ASN A 20 -21.72 4.33 -22.73
N PRO A 21 -21.31 5.44 -23.40
CA PRO A 21 -20.29 5.38 -24.44
C PRO A 21 -18.92 4.94 -23.90
N ILE A 22 -18.67 5.09 -22.60
CA ILE A 22 -17.43 4.69 -21.94
C ILE A 22 -17.30 3.16 -21.87
N GLU A 23 -18.42 2.44 -21.91
CA GLU A 23 -18.46 0.98 -21.97
C GLU A 23 -17.76 0.45 -23.24
N LEU A 24 -17.78 1.23 -24.32
CA LEU A 24 -17.15 0.90 -25.60
C LEU A 24 -15.67 1.31 -25.67
N VAL A 25 -15.20 2.12 -24.71
CA VAL A 25 -13.83 2.62 -24.67
C VAL A 25 -12.92 1.56 -24.04
N VAL A 26 -12.38 0.68 -24.88
CA VAL A 26 -11.31 -0.23 -24.49
C VAL A 26 -9.97 0.46 -24.73
N VAL A 27 -9.35 0.98 -23.67
CA VAL A 27 -7.98 1.49 -23.75
C VAL A 27 -7.02 0.29 -23.84
N LYS A 28 -6.71 -0.11 -25.06
CA LYS A 28 -5.74 -1.18 -25.35
C LYS A 28 -4.39 -0.81 -24.72
N GLY A 29 -3.91 -1.65 -23.80
CA GLY A 29 -2.63 -1.44 -23.12
C GLY A 29 -2.67 -0.64 -21.82
N ALA A 30 -3.79 0.00 -21.43
CA ALA A 30 -3.86 0.78 -20.18
C ALA A 30 -3.55 -0.03 -18.91
N ARG A 31 -3.81 -1.34 -18.94
CA ARG A 31 -3.54 -2.26 -17.81
C ARG A 31 -2.23 -3.03 -17.95
N LYS A 32 -1.56 -2.97 -19.10
CA LYS A 32 -0.29 -3.69 -19.31
C LYS A 32 0.85 -2.73 -19.01
N ARG A 33 1.48 -2.94 -17.86
CA ARG A 33 2.71 -2.21 -17.48
C ARG A 33 3.74 -2.40 -18.58
N ILE A 34 4.09 -1.32 -19.29
CA ILE A 34 5.01 -1.35 -20.45
C ILE A 34 6.38 -1.90 -20.06
N ARG A 35 6.78 -1.70 -18.80
CA ARG A 35 8.05 -2.16 -18.24
C ARG A 35 7.81 -3.02 -17.00
N LYS A 36 8.37 -4.23 -17.01
CA LYS A 36 8.46 -5.06 -15.82
C LYS A 36 9.39 -4.36 -14.82
N PRO A 37 8.97 -4.12 -13.56
CA PRO A 37 9.87 -3.58 -12.56
C PRO A 37 11.04 -4.55 -12.38
N ARG A 38 12.25 -3.99 -12.29
CA ARG A 38 13.45 -4.76 -11.98
C ARG A 38 13.39 -5.10 -10.48
N ASN A 39 13.58 -6.39 -10.17
CA ASN A 39 13.74 -6.82 -8.79
C ASN A 39 15.18 -6.53 -8.34
N LEU A 40 15.33 -6.02 -7.13
CA LEU A 40 16.64 -5.85 -6.49
C LEU A 40 17.17 -7.22 -6.06
N THR A 41 18.46 -7.47 -6.27
CA THR A 41 19.12 -8.61 -5.63
C THR A 41 19.40 -8.31 -4.16
N VAL A 42 19.74 -9.34 -3.38
CA VAL A 42 20.08 -9.19 -1.95
C VAL A 42 21.25 -8.22 -1.78
N ASP A 43 22.31 -8.34 -2.59
CA ASP A 43 23.49 -7.47 -2.51
C ASP A 43 23.16 -6.02 -2.87
N GLU A 44 22.29 -5.80 -3.85
CA GLU A 44 21.86 -4.46 -4.24
C GLU A 44 21.02 -3.80 -3.14
N PHE A 45 20.15 -4.58 -2.49
CA PHE A 45 19.40 -4.09 -1.34
C PHE A 45 20.32 -3.78 -0.16
N GLN A 46 21.32 -4.60 0.13
CA GLN A 46 22.28 -4.34 1.21
C GLN A 46 23.08 -3.05 0.99
N LYS A 47 23.51 -2.79 -0.25
CA LYS A 47 24.16 -1.52 -0.62
C LYS A 47 23.22 -0.35 -0.39
N LEU A 48 21.99 -0.42 -0.90
CA LEU A 48 20.97 0.61 -0.69
C LEU A 48 20.71 0.84 0.80
N TYR A 49 20.55 -0.23 1.56
CA TYR A 49 20.26 -0.20 2.98
C TYR A 49 21.37 0.48 3.81
N THR A 50 22.62 0.39 3.37
CA THR A 50 23.76 1.01 4.06
C THR A 50 23.83 2.52 3.80
N GLU A 51 23.41 2.96 2.61
CA GLU A 51 23.35 4.38 2.23
C GLU A 51 22.11 5.11 2.79
N LEU A 52 21.03 4.36 3.06
CA LEU A 52 19.81 4.94 3.60
C LEU A 52 20.01 5.44 5.03
N ARG A 53 19.63 6.70 5.26
CA ARG A 53 19.51 7.26 6.60
C ARG A 53 18.15 6.91 7.19
N GLU A 54 18.14 6.87 8.50
CA GLU A 54 16.95 6.72 9.30
C GLU A 54 16.03 7.95 9.16
N PRO A 55 14.68 7.80 9.08
CA PRO A 55 13.87 6.58 9.27
C PRO A 55 13.71 5.71 8.00
N PHE A 56 14.16 6.18 6.84
CA PHE A 56 13.95 5.49 5.56
C PHE A 56 14.59 4.11 5.52
N ARG A 57 15.71 3.94 6.23
CA ARG A 57 16.38 2.64 6.39
C ARG A 57 15.47 1.61 7.08
N THR A 58 14.81 1.99 8.17
CA THR A 58 13.85 1.11 8.87
C THR A 58 12.60 0.86 8.03
N ILE A 59 12.07 1.88 7.35
CA ILE A 59 10.92 1.74 6.44
C ILE A 59 11.22 0.76 5.29
N ALA A 60 12.40 0.88 4.67
CA ALA A 60 12.82 -0.01 3.59
C ALA A 60 12.91 -1.47 4.07
N LEU A 61 13.45 -1.68 5.28
CA LEU A 61 13.54 -3.00 5.90
C LEU A 61 12.15 -3.60 6.15
N LEU A 62 11.23 -2.83 6.73
CA LEU A 62 9.83 -3.26 6.93
C LEU A 62 9.16 -3.64 5.61
N CYS A 63 9.30 -2.80 4.59
CA CYS A 63 8.72 -3.04 3.27
C CYS A 63 9.26 -4.33 2.63
N VAL A 64 10.56 -4.62 2.76
CA VAL A 64 11.17 -5.81 2.16
C VAL A 64 10.85 -7.08 2.94
N CYS A 65 10.92 -7.05 4.28
CA CYS A 65 10.65 -8.22 5.11
C CYS A 65 9.18 -8.65 5.05
N PHE A 66 8.28 -7.68 5.02
CA PHE A 66 6.84 -7.94 5.10
C PHE A 66 6.10 -7.72 3.78
N GLY A 67 6.74 -7.18 2.74
CA GLY A 67 6.05 -6.88 1.48
C GLY A 67 4.91 -5.88 1.66
N LEU A 68 5.12 -4.86 2.50
CA LEU A 68 4.11 -3.84 2.78
C LEU A 68 3.96 -2.90 1.59
N ARG A 69 2.74 -2.44 1.35
CA ARG A 69 2.56 -1.24 0.52
C ARG A 69 3.08 -0.05 1.31
N ILE A 70 3.64 0.94 0.62
CA ILE A 70 4.15 2.16 1.29
C ILE A 70 3.07 2.85 2.12
N SER A 71 1.82 2.84 1.63
CA SER A 71 0.65 3.36 2.35
C SER A 71 0.34 2.60 3.64
N GLU A 72 0.62 1.30 3.69
CA GLU A 72 0.43 0.49 4.91
C GLU A 72 1.58 0.75 5.88
N CYS A 73 2.82 0.75 5.39
CA CYS A 73 4.01 0.97 6.22
C CYS A 73 4.01 2.34 6.91
N LEU A 74 3.57 3.38 6.21
CA LEU A 74 3.49 4.73 6.77
C LEU A 74 2.30 4.94 7.71
N ALA A 75 1.30 4.06 7.66
CA ALA A 75 0.12 4.12 8.52
C ALA A 75 0.26 3.30 9.81
N LEU A 76 1.38 2.58 9.97
CA LEU A 76 1.65 1.79 11.19
C LEU A 76 1.73 2.69 12.42
N GLN A 77 1.13 2.25 13.50
CA GLN A 77 1.26 2.90 14.81
C GLN A 77 1.81 1.92 15.85
N TRP A 78 2.32 2.47 16.95
CA TRP A 78 2.82 1.68 18.08
C TRP A 78 1.77 0.74 18.69
N SER A 79 0.48 1.06 18.56
CA SER A 79 -0.64 0.19 18.98
C SER A 79 -0.71 -1.14 18.23
N ASP A 80 -0.14 -1.17 17.02
CA ASP A 80 -0.28 -2.28 16.09
C ASP A 80 0.80 -3.35 16.33
N LEU A 81 1.82 -3.00 17.14
CA LEU A 81 2.91 -3.86 17.54
C LEU A 81 2.55 -4.58 18.85
N ASP A 82 2.33 -5.88 18.76
CA ASP A 82 2.19 -6.78 19.89
C ASP A 82 3.57 -7.36 20.25
N ARG A 83 4.21 -6.73 21.24
CA ARG A 83 5.53 -7.14 21.74
C ARG A 83 5.51 -8.49 22.44
N LEU A 84 4.42 -8.84 23.11
CA LEU A 84 4.32 -10.08 23.88
C LEU A 84 4.32 -11.29 22.95
N ASN A 85 3.64 -11.16 21.81
CA ASN A 85 3.51 -12.24 20.83
C ASN A 85 4.43 -12.08 19.62
N SER A 86 5.33 -11.08 19.62
CA SER A 86 6.18 -10.70 18.48
C SER A 86 5.39 -10.57 17.17
N LYS A 87 4.28 -9.83 17.20
CA LYS A 87 3.36 -9.67 16.06
C LYS A 87 3.20 -8.21 15.66
N LEU A 88 3.11 -7.97 14.36
CA LEU A 88 2.72 -6.70 13.75
C LEU A 88 1.36 -6.90 13.08
N ARG A 89 0.37 -6.09 13.48
CA ARG A 89 -0.94 -6.04 12.83
C ARG A 89 -0.96 -4.93 11.80
N ILE A 90 -1.59 -5.18 10.66
CA ILE A 90 -1.82 -4.16 9.65
C ILE A 90 -3.30 -3.89 9.60
N GLU A 91 -3.70 -2.73 10.12
CA GLU A 91 -5.10 -2.38 10.29
C GLU A 91 -5.50 -1.18 9.43
N ARG A 92 -4.53 -0.34 9.03
CA ARG A 92 -4.77 0.96 8.39
C ARG A 92 -3.87 1.19 7.18
N GLY A 93 -4.28 2.12 6.33
CA GLY A 93 -3.46 2.67 5.25
C GLY A 93 -3.60 4.18 5.17
N ILE A 94 -2.56 4.87 4.69
CA ILE A 94 -2.58 6.33 4.49
C ILE A 94 -2.58 6.67 3.00
N VAL A 95 -3.50 7.54 2.58
CA VAL A 95 -3.59 8.09 1.23
C VAL A 95 -3.90 9.59 1.32
N GLU A 96 -3.10 10.43 0.67
CA GLU A 96 -3.28 11.89 0.68
C GLU A 96 -3.41 12.48 2.11
N GLN A 97 -2.59 11.97 3.04
CA GLN A 97 -2.60 12.31 4.48
C GLN A 97 -3.86 11.87 5.25
N ASN A 98 -4.83 11.25 4.58
CA ASN A 98 -5.97 10.65 5.23
C ASN A 98 -5.62 9.21 5.61
N VAL A 99 -5.62 8.94 6.92
CA VAL A 99 -5.52 7.60 7.45
C VAL A 99 -6.93 7.01 7.46
N ASP A 100 -7.11 5.91 6.73
CA ASP A 100 -8.37 5.20 6.68
C ASP A 100 -8.12 3.73 7.03
N ASP A 101 -9.17 3.06 7.48
CA ASP A 101 -9.13 1.63 7.66
C ASP A 101 -8.85 0.96 6.31
N VAL A 102 -8.17 -0.18 6.33
CA VAL A 102 -7.93 -0.92 5.10
C VAL A 102 -9.27 -1.24 4.40
N LYS A 103 -9.35 -0.92 3.11
CA LYS A 103 -10.60 -0.93 2.31
C LYS A 103 -11.41 -2.24 2.35
N THR A 104 -10.82 -3.34 2.78
CA THR A 104 -11.49 -4.66 2.92
C THR A 104 -10.87 -5.46 4.07
N ASP A 105 -11.70 -6.24 4.77
CA ASP A 105 -11.32 -7.09 5.91
C ASP A 105 -10.16 -8.07 5.57
N GLY A 106 -10.07 -8.51 4.31
CA GLY A 106 -8.98 -9.37 3.82
C GLY A 106 -7.59 -8.69 3.75
N SER A 107 -7.49 -7.38 3.94
CA SER A 107 -6.22 -6.66 4.06
C SER A 107 -5.66 -6.68 5.47
N ARG A 108 -6.46 -7.05 6.49
CA ARG A 108 -5.99 -7.18 7.86
C ARG A 108 -5.13 -8.44 7.97
N ARG A 109 -3.87 -8.23 8.31
CA ARG A 109 -2.89 -9.31 8.43
C ARG A 109 -2.07 -9.12 9.69
N SER A 110 -1.84 -10.23 10.38
CA SER A 110 -0.87 -10.30 11.46
C SER A 110 0.38 -10.98 10.94
N LEU A 111 1.53 -10.36 11.14
CA LEU A 111 2.83 -10.87 10.71
C LEU A 111 3.71 -11.09 11.92
N THR A 112 4.45 -12.20 11.93
CA THR A 112 5.44 -12.45 12.96
C THR A 112 6.68 -11.59 12.69
N VAL A 113 7.14 -10.89 13.71
CA VAL A 113 8.29 -9.98 13.66
C VAL A 113 9.48 -10.67 14.31
N ALA A 114 10.63 -10.66 13.63
CA ALA A 114 11.88 -11.14 14.21
C ALA A 114 12.32 -10.24 15.38
N ASN A 115 12.96 -10.82 16.39
CA ASN A 115 13.33 -10.10 17.62
C ASN A 115 14.23 -8.89 17.34
N GLU A 116 15.15 -9.01 16.39
CA GLU A 116 16.07 -7.93 15.99
C GLU A 116 15.31 -6.74 15.39
N LEU A 117 14.26 -7.01 14.62
CA LEU A 117 13.43 -5.97 14.02
C LEU A 117 12.53 -5.32 15.07
N MET A 118 12.02 -6.10 16.03
CA MET A 118 11.26 -5.58 17.16
C MET A 118 12.11 -4.64 18.01
N GLN A 119 13.33 -5.05 18.39
CA GLN A 119 14.28 -4.19 19.10
C GLN A 119 14.59 -2.91 18.33
N ARG A 120 14.78 -3.03 17.02
CA ARG A 120 15.02 -1.86 16.17
C ARG A 120 13.83 -0.89 16.22
N LEU A 121 12.60 -1.38 16.10
CA LEU A 121 11.41 -0.55 16.19
C LEU A 121 11.30 0.10 17.58
N GLU A 122 11.68 -0.57 18.64
CA GLU A 122 11.63 0.00 20.00
C GLU A 122 12.58 1.20 20.20
N LEU A 123 13.70 1.26 19.46
CA LEU A 123 14.59 2.43 19.49
C LEU A 123 13.94 3.72 18.97
N TRP A 124 12.83 3.60 18.25
CA TRP A 124 12.11 4.70 17.61
C TRP A 124 10.87 5.17 18.37
N LYS A 125 10.54 4.51 19.48
CA LYS A 125 9.38 4.86 20.31
C LYS A 125 9.64 6.12 21.12
#